data_AF-A6LAQ4-F1
#
_entry.id   AF-A6LAQ4-F1
#
_cell.length_a   1.000
_cell.length_b   1.000
_cell.length_c   1.000
_cell.angle_alpha   90.00
_cell.angle_beta   90.00
_cell.angle_gamma   90.00
#
_symmetry.space_group_name_H-M   'P 1'
#
loop_
_entity.id
_entity.type
_entity.pdbx_description
1 polymer ?
#
loop_
_entity_poly.entity_id
_entity_poly.type
_entity_poly.pdbx_seq_one_letter_code
_entity_poly.pdbx_strand_id
1 'polypeptide(L)'
;MDFMETTAVKALYQQKGVKGADFSIGRFQMKPSFVEDLERQWMRTEWRHEYGIYFDLSETLEAHRICVLRLDDRNWQCIYLAMFLKLLYRRFPELAEEEDIEQVRFCSTAYNASFYGTYERIRSKSARRFYHTDFIPTPGTKRYAYSEIAVFYYKIAL
;
A
#
# COMPACT_ATOMS: atom_id res chain seq x y z
N MET A 1 -7.73 14.92 8.52
CA MET A 1 -6.86 15.75 7.67
C MET A 1 -7.75 16.76 6.99
N ASP A 2 -7.45 18.03 7.13
CA ASP A 2 -8.22 19.10 6.46
C ASP A 2 -7.76 19.26 5.00
N PHE A 3 -8.61 19.76 4.11
CA PHE A 3 -8.37 19.89 2.67
C PHE A 3 -7.07 20.65 2.36
N MET A 4 -6.75 21.67 3.18
CA MET A 4 -5.52 22.45 3.06
C MET A 4 -4.27 21.60 3.33
N GLU A 5 -4.29 20.76 4.37
CA GLU A 5 -3.17 19.86 4.69
C GLU A 5 -2.95 18.86 3.56
N THR A 6 -4.03 18.26 3.03
CA THR A 6 -3.96 17.33 1.91
C THR A 6 -3.41 17.99 0.65
N THR A 7 -3.79 19.23 0.37
CA THR A 7 -3.29 19.97 -0.81
C THR A 7 -1.80 20.28 -0.67
N ALA A 8 -1.34 20.67 0.52
CA ALA A 8 0.07 20.97 0.76
C ALA A 8 0.97 19.74 0.57
N VAL A 9 0.58 18.58 1.14
CA VAL A 9 1.38 17.35 0.99
C VAL A 9 1.39 16.83 -0.44
N LYS A 10 0.28 16.99 -1.19
CA LYS A 10 0.22 16.66 -2.63
C LYS A 10 1.18 17.53 -3.44
N ALA A 11 1.19 18.84 -3.19
CA ALA A 11 2.07 19.77 -3.90
C ALA A 11 3.55 19.45 -3.64
N LEU A 12 3.91 19.14 -2.38
CA LEU A 12 5.27 18.72 -2.02
C LEU A 12 5.68 17.43 -2.73
N TYR A 13 4.79 16.44 -2.80
CA TYR A 13 5.04 15.21 -3.55
C TYR A 13 5.18 15.46 -5.05
N GLN A 14 4.32 16.27 -5.67
CA GLN A 14 4.43 16.59 -7.10
C GLN A 14 5.78 17.21 -7.45
N GLN A 15 6.30 18.09 -6.58
CA GLN A 15 7.57 18.78 -6.82
C GLN A 15 8.81 17.91 -6.57
N LYS A 16 8.78 17.02 -5.57
CA LYS A 16 9.98 16.33 -5.07
C LYS A 16 9.84 14.80 -4.97
N GLY A 17 8.75 14.23 -5.48
CA GLY A 17 8.38 12.83 -5.32
C GLY A 17 8.25 12.43 -3.85
N VAL A 18 8.53 11.15 -3.57
CA VAL A 18 8.53 10.59 -2.20
C VAL A 18 9.46 11.34 -1.24
N LYS A 19 10.53 11.99 -1.74
CA LYS A 19 11.44 12.81 -0.91
C LYS A 19 10.77 14.10 -0.40
N GLY A 20 9.72 14.57 -1.08
CA GLY A 20 8.93 15.72 -0.67
C GLY A 20 7.89 15.37 0.36
N ALA A 21 7.08 14.35 0.08
CA ALA A 21 6.05 13.86 0.99
C ALA A 21 5.66 12.41 0.65
N ASP A 22 5.36 11.62 1.68
CA ASP A 22 4.84 10.25 1.56
C ASP A 22 3.66 10.04 2.51
N PHE A 23 2.50 10.52 2.08
CA PHE A 23 1.26 10.58 2.86
C PHE A 23 0.31 9.45 2.45
N SER A 24 -0.63 9.10 3.33
CA SER A 24 -1.72 8.19 2.99
C SER A 24 -2.93 8.95 2.44
N ILE A 25 -3.55 8.47 1.36
CA ILE A 25 -4.69 9.13 0.72
C ILE A 25 -5.79 8.19 0.23
N GLY A 26 -7.01 8.74 0.18
CA GLY A 26 -8.22 8.10 -0.32
C GLY A 26 -8.70 6.94 0.55
N ARG A 27 -9.62 6.13 0.01
CA ARG A 27 -10.35 5.13 0.82
C ARG A 27 -9.44 4.03 1.37
N PHE A 28 -8.44 3.62 0.59
CA PHE A 28 -7.49 2.58 0.99
C PHE A 28 -6.24 3.12 1.70
N GLN A 29 -6.15 4.44 1.92
CA GLN A 29 -5.03 5.08 2.62
C GLN A 29 -3.66 4.75 1.98
N MET A 30 -3.64 4.63 0.64
CA MET A 30 -2.44 4.28 -0.13
C MET A 30 -1.39 5.39 -0.07
N LYS A 31 -0.12 4.98 -0.04
CA LYS A 31 1.02 5.90 -0.05
C LYS A 31 1.62 6.03 -1.45
N PRO A 32 2.10 7.22 -1.85
CA PRO A 32 2.85 7.38 -3.09
C PRO A 32 4.05 6.44 -3.22
N SER A 33 4.84 6.25 -2.16
CA SER A 33 5.97 5.31 -2.19
C SER A 33 5.53 3.88 -2.54
N PHE A 34 4.42 3.42 -1.97
CA PHE A 34 3.86 2.10 -2.23
C PHE A 34 3.43 1.93 -3.69
N VAL A 35 2.71 2.91 -4.25
CA VAL A 35 2.26 2.83 -5.65
C VAL A 35 3.40 2.98 -6.63
N GLU A 36 4.37 3.85 -6.39
CA GLU A 36 5.57 3.95 -7.25
C GLU A 36 6.34 2.63 -7.30
N ASP A 37 6.53 1.97 -6.15
CA ASP A 37 7.16 0.66 -6.08
C ASP A 37 6.39 -0.41 -6.84
N LEU A 38 5.06 -0.35 -6.74
CA LEU A 38 4.16 -1.25 -7.43
C LEU A 38 4.22 -1.04 -8.95
N GLU A 39 4.21 0.20 -9.42
CA GLU A 39 4.35 0.57 -10.83
C GLU A 39 5.68 0.10 -11.41
N ARG A 40 6.79 0.33 -10.69
CA ARG A 40 8.12 -0.13 -11.11
C ARG A 40 8.19 -1.65 -11.24
N GLN A 41 7.58 -2.40 -10.33
CA GLN A 41 7.52 -3.86 -10.42
C GLN A 41 6.59 -4.33 -11.54
N TRP A 42 5.40 -3.73 -11.67
CA TRP A 42 4.45 -4.05 -12.73
C TRP A 42 5.05 -3.88 -14.12
N MET A 43 5.77 -2.77 -14.34
CA MET A 43 6.44 -2.46 -15.60
C MET A 43 7.56 -3.45 -15.95
N ARG A 44 7.97 -4.35 -15.06
CA ARG A 44 8.94 -5.43 -15.34
C ARG A 44 8.28 -6.76 -15.69
N THR A 45 6.95 -6.83 -15.65
CA THR A 45 6.19 -8.03 -15.98
C THR A 45 5.57 -7.92 -17.38
N GLU A 46 5.22 -9.07 -17.95
CA GLU A 46 4.45 -9.16 -19.18
C GLU A 46 3.04 -8.55 -19.05
N TRP A 47 2.52 -8.41 -17.83
CA TRP A 47 1.18 -7.92 -17.55
C TRP A 47 0.95 -6.46 -17.99
N ARG A 48 2.00 -5.63 -18.07
CA ARG A 48 1.86 -4.28 -18.66
C ARG A 48 1.30 -4.32 -20.08
N HIS A 49 1.65 -5.36 -20.86
CA HIS A 49 1.15 -5.59 -22.21
C HIS A 49 -0.21 -6.27 -22.19
N GLU A 50 -0.39 -7.33 -21.38
CA GLU A 50 -1.64 -8.09 -21.25
C GLU A 50 -2.83 -7.21 -20.86
N TYR A 51 -2.64 -6.32 -19.88
CA TYR A 51 -3.69 -5.43 -19.36
C TYR A 51 -3.68 -4.05 -20.03
N GLY A 52 -2.68 -3.75 -20.87
CA GLY A 52 -2.53 -2.42 -21.48
C GLY A 52 -2.26 -1.29 -20.48
N ILE A 53 -1.71 -1.62 -19.31
CA ILE A 53 -1.45 -0.67 -18.23
C ILE A 53 0.04 -0.34 -18.20
N TYR A 54 0.36 0.90 -18.57
CA TYR A 54 1.72 1.44 -18.61
C TYR A 54 1.85 2.66 -17.70
N PHE A 55 3.04 2.81 -17.12
CA PHE A 55 3.37 3.89 -16.20
C PHE A 55 4.62 4.63 -16.66
N ASP A 56 4.57 5.96 -16.55
CA ASP A 56 5.76 6.80 -16.65
C ASP A 56 6.51 6.73 -15.32
N LEU A 57 7.69 6.11 -15.34
CA LEU A 57 8.52 5.91 -14.15
C LEU A 57 9.55 7.04 -13.95
N SER A 58 9.46 8.11 -14.74
CA SER A 58 10.33 9.28 -14.63
C SER A 58 10.07 10.03 -13.32
N GLU A 59 11.11 10.63 -12.75
CA GLU A 59 10.99 11.49 -11.56
C GLU A 59 10.67 12.92 -11.98
N THR A 60 9.57 13.10 -12.73
CA THR A 60 9.12 14.41 -13.24
C THR A 60 7.87 14.88 -12.52
N LEU A 61 7.64 16.20 -12.52
CA LEU A 61 6.43 16.80 -11.95
C LEU A 61 5.15 16.21 -12.55
N GLU A 62 5.15 15.97 -13.86
CA GLU A 62 3.98 15.44 -14.56
C GLU A 62 3.71 13.97 -14.19
N ALA A 63 4.76 13.12 -14.11
CA ALA A 63 4.61 11.74 -13.66
C ALA A 63 4.04 11.67 -12.22
N HIS A 64 4.57 12.48 -11.30
CA HIS A 64 4.04 12.57 -9.94
C HIS A 64 2.61 13.13 -9.90
N ARG A 65 2.27 14.10 -10.76
CA ARG A 65 0.90 14.63 -10.86
C ARG A 65 -0.08 13.55 -11.28
N ILE A 66 0.26 12.75 -12.30
CA ILE A 66 -0.55 11.62 -12.76
C ILE A 66 -0.68 10.54 -11.67
N CYS A 67 0.38 10.28 -10.91
CA CYS A 67 0.31 9.40 -9.73
C CYS A 67 -0.73 9.90 -8.70
N VAL A 68 -0.70 11.20 -8.34
CA VAL A 68 -1.68 11.78 -7.42
C VAL A 68 -3.11 11.67 -7.95
N LEU A 69 -3.34 11.93 -9.24
CA LEU A 69 -4.66 11.81 -9.85
C LEU A 69 -5.21 10.38 -9.74
N ARG A 70 -4.37 9.37 -9.93
CA ARG A 70 -4.75 7.96 -9.76
C ARG A 70 -4.98 7.60 -8.29
N LEU A 71 -4.18 8.14 -7.38
CA LEU A 71 -4.38 7.95 -5.94
C LEU A 71 -5.66 8.62 -5.41
N ASP A 72 -6.13 9.69 -6.03
CA ASP A 72 -7.42 10.34 -5.72
C ASP A 72 -8.62 9.60 -6.31
N ASP A 73 -8.43 8.83 -7.37
CA ASP A 73 -9.48 8.07 -8.05
C ASP A 73 -9.70 6.70 -7.40
N ARG A 74 -10.92 6.44 -6.92
CA ARG A 74 -11.26 5.20 -6.23
C ARG A 74 -11.07 3.94 -7.10
N ASN A 75 -11.37 4.01 -8.40
CA ASN A 75 -11.22 2.87 -9.29
C ASN A 75 -9.74 2.56 -9.50
N TRP A 76 -8.90 3.58 -9.63
CA TRP A 76 -7.45 3.42 -9.66
C TRP A 76 -6.90 2.84 -8.37
N GLN A 77 -7.43 3.24 -7.21
CA GLN A 77 -7.03 2.58 -5.96
C GLN A 77 -7.39 1.07 -5.98
N CYS A 78 -8.55 0.69 -6.51
CA CYS A 78 -8.89 -0.73 -6.69
C CYS A 78 -7.92 -1.43 -7.67
N ILE A 79 -7.55 -0.78 -8.77
CA ILE A 79 -6.58 -1.30 -9.74
C ILE A 79 -5.23 -1.55 -9.07
N TYR A 80 -4.71 -0.59 -8.30
CA TYR A 80 -3.47 -0.77 -7.55
C TYR A 80 -3.56 -1.91 -6.54
N LEU A 81 -4.69 -2.05 -5.84
CA LEU A 81 -4.87 -3.15 -4.90
C LEU A 81 -4.84 -4.50 -5.63
N ALA A 82 -5.50 -4.62 -6.78
CA ALA A 82 -5.49 -5.83 -7.59
C ALA A 82 -4.10 -6.15 -8.15
N MET A 83 -3.39 -5.14 -8.68
CA MET A 83 -2.00 -5.28 -9.13
C MET A 83 -1.08 -5.74 -7.99
N PHE A 84 -1.24 -5.16 -6.80
CA PHE A 84 -0.50 -5.52 -5.61
C PHE A 84 -0.70 -6.99 -5.25
N LEU A 85 -1.94 -7.44 -5.12
CA LEU A 85 -2.23 -8.85 -4.84
C LEU A 85 -1.64 -9.74 -5.92
N LYS A 86 -1.85 -9.44 -7.21
CA LYS A 86 -1.33 -10.24 -8.32
C LYS A 86 0.21 -10.37 -8.27
N LEU A 87 0.91 -9.27 -8.01
CA LEU A 87 2.38 -9.28 -7.85
C LEU A 87 2.81 -10.03 -6.59
N LEU A 88 2.07 -9.91 -5.49
CA LEU A 88 2.37 -10.58 -4.23
C LEU A 88 2.25 -12.11 -4.36
N TYR A 89 1.16 -12.61 -4.95
CA TYR A 89 0.95 -14.04 -5.17
C TYR A 89 1.92 -14.63 -6.21
N ARG A 90 2.35 -13.86 -7.22
CA ARG A 90 3.44 -14.31 -8.11
C ARG A 90 4.78 -14.41 -7.40
N ARG A 91 5.04 -13.49 -6.47
CA ARG A 91 6.30 -13.46 -5.71
C ARG A 91 6.36 -14.56 -4.65
N PHE A 92 5.23 -14.88 -4.04
CA PHE A 92 5.10 -15.87 -2.99
C PHE A 92 3.98 -16.86 -3.32
N PRO A 93 4.21 -17.83 -4.23
CA PRO A 93 3.20 -18.82 -4.61
C PRO A 93 2.68 -19.63 -3.41
N GLU A 94 3.50 -19.83 -2.38
CA GLU A 94 3.13 -20.50 -1.13
C GLU A 94 1.96 -19.81 -0.42
N LEU A 95 1.73 -18.52 -0.65
CA LEU A 95 0.61 -17.78 -0.10
C LEU A 95 -0.74 -18.35 -0.55
N ALA A 96 -0.82 -18.94 -1.75
CA ALA A 96 -2.06 -19.54 -2.26
C ALA A 96 -2.45 -20.84 -1.54
N GLU A 97 -1.50 -21.47 -0.83
CA GLU A 97 -1.70 -22.74 -0.11
C GLU A 97 -2.04 -22.53 1.37
N GLU A 98 -1.88 -21.30 1.87
CA GLU A 98 -2.21 -20.95 3.26
C GLU A 98 -3.72 -20.85 3.47
N GLU A 99 -4.19 -21.04 4.70
CA GLU A 99 -5.58 -20.79 5.06
C GLU A 99 -5.95 -19.32 4.86
N ASP A 100 -7.23 -19.04 4.54
CA ASP A 100 -7.74 -17.69 4.25
C ASP A 100 -7.31 -16.63 5.28
N ILE A 101 -7.30 -16.99 6.56
CA ILE A 101 -6.88 -16.08 7.65
C ILE A 101 -5.40 -15.72 7.55
N GLU A 102 -4.54 -16.69 7.24
CA GLU A 102 -3.11 -16.43 7.07
C GLU A 102 -2.84 -15.66 5.77
N GLN A 103 -3.63 -15.90 4.72
CA GLN A 103 -3.57 -15.08 3.50
C GLN A 103 -3.89 -13.61 3.81
N VAL A 104 -4.97 -13.35 4.54
CA VAL A 104 -5.36 -12.00 4.97
C VAL A 104 -4.28 -11.37 5.85
N ARG A 105 -3.74 -12.12 6.82
CA ARG A 105 -2.67 -11.65 7.70
C ARG A 105 -1.42 -11.27 6.91
N PHE A 106 -1.01 -12.09 5.95
CA PHE A 106 0.17 -11.84 5.14
C PHE A 106 -0.02 -10.63 4.21
N CYS A 107 -1.13 -10.60 3.46
CA CYS A 107 -1.47 -9.51 2.54
C CYS A 107 -1.53 -8.15 3.26
N SER A 108 -2.24 -8.08 4.39
CA SER A 108 -2.35 -6.85 5.19
C SER A 108 -1.02 -6.41 5.81
N THR A 109 -0.14 -7.36 6.15
CA THR A 109 1.22 -7.08 6.64
C THR A 109 2.09 -6.51 5.53
N ALA A 110 2.09 -7.14 4.35
CA ALA A 110 2.84 -6.68 3.18
C ALA A 110 2.38 -5.29 2.71
N TYR A 111 1.06 -5.04 2.74
CA TYR A 111 0.47 -3.74 2.42
C TYR A 111 0.96 -2.63 3.36
N ASN A 112 0.96 -2.88 4.67
CA ASN A 112 1.33 -1.86 5.66
C ASN A 112 2.84 -1.65 5.82
N ALA A 113 3.64 -2.71 5.70
CA ALA A 113 5.04 -2.70 6.11
C ALA A 113 6.04 -2.82 4.95
N SER A 114 5.56 -2.69 3.71
CA SER A 114 6.22 -3.01 2.45
C SER A 114 6.21 -4.50 2.09
N PHE A 115 5.99 -4.76 0.80
CA PHE A 115 6.00 -6.08 0.18
C PHE A 115 7.36 -6.46 -0.42
N TYR A 116 8.40 -5.65 -0.16
CA TYR A 116 9.78 -6.08 -0.35
C TYR A 116 10.27 -6.91 0.84
N GLY A 117 11.03 -7.95 0.52
CA GLY A 117 11.62 -8.86 1.49
C GLY A 117 11.38 -10.32 1.11
N THR A 118 11.82 -11.22 1.97
CA THR A 118 11.46 -12.65 1.89
C THR A 118 10.10 -12.86 2.55
N TYR A 119 9.49 -14.02 2.28
CA TYR A 119 8.22 -14.42 2.87
C TYR A 119 8.27 -14.37 4.41
N GLU A 120 9.33 -14.92 5.00
CA GLU A 120 9.55 -14.97 6.45
C GLU A 120 9.73 -13.58 7.04
N ARG A 121 10.43 -12.69 6.33
CA ARG A 121 10.63 -11.31 6.78
C ARG A 121 9.31 -10.53 6.79
N ILE A 122 8.43 -10.75 5.82
CA ILE A 122 7.09 -10.16 5.83
C ILE A 122 6.27 -10.76 6.97
N ARG A 123 6.21 -12.10 7.06
CA ARG A 123 5.46 -12.82 8.09
C ARG A 123 5.87 -12.44 9.51
N SER A 124 7.17 -12.27 9.78
CA SER A 124 7.68 -11.82 11.10
C SER A 124 7.23 -10.41 11.51
N LYS A 125 6.80 -9.57 10.56
CA LYS A 125 6.26 -8.25 10.85
C LYS A 125 4.78 -8.28 11.24
N SER A 126 4.07 -9.38 11.00
CA SER A 126 2.62 -9.47 11.20
C SER A 126 2.20 -9.16 12.64
N ALA A 127 2.97 -9.62 13.63
CA ALA A 127 2.69 -9.40 15.04
C ALA A 127 3.11 -7.99 15.56
N ARG A 128 3.76 -7.16 14.73
CA ARG A 128 4.26 -5.85 15.18
C ARG A 128 3.10 -4.88 15.41
N ARG A 129 3.07 -4.27 16.58
CA ARG A 129 1.99 -3.39 17.04
C ARG A 129 2.40 -1.93 16.92
N PHE A 130 2.00 -1.28 15.83
CA PHE A 130 2.28 0.14 15.58
C PHE A 130 1.02 0.99 15.48
N TYR A 131 -0.14 0.39 15.21
CA TYR A 131 -1.39 1.14 15.06
C TYR A 131 -1.93 1.60 16.43
N HIS A 132 -2.33 2.86 16.53
CA HIS A 132 -3.03 3.41 17.68
C HIS A 132 -4.09 4.41 17.23
N THR A 133 -5.07 4.66 18.11
CA THR A 133 -6.15 5.63 17.89
C THR A 133 -5.94 6.94 18.64
N ASP A 134 -4.91 7.00 19.50
CA ASP A 134 -4.61 8.19 20.29
C ASP A 134 -4.13 9.34 19.39
N PHE A 135 -4.59 10.56 19.69
CA PHE A 135 -4.19 11.76 18.95
C PHE A 135 -2.68 12.02 19.01
N ILE A 136 -2.08 11.84 20.20
CA ILE A 136 -0.64 11.85 20.41
C ILE A 136 -0.28 10.57 21.19
N PRO A 137 0.57 9.69 20.66
CA PRO A 137 0.96 8.47 21.35
C PRO A 137 1.80 8.80 22.60
N THR A 138 1.47 8.16 23.71
CA THR A 138 2.11 8.24 25.02
C THR A 138 2.69 6.87 25.43
N PRO A 139 3.45 6.76 26.53
CA PRO A 139 3.89 5.47 27.05
C PRO A 139 2.75 4.49 27.36
N GLY A 140 1.56 5.01 27.73
CA GLY A 140 0.37 4.21 27.98
C GLY A 140 -0.45 3.85 26.73
N THR A 141 -0.06 4.34 25.54
CA THR A 141 -0.83 4.12 24.31
C THR A 141 -0.87 2.66 23.93
N LYS A 142 -2.08 2.13 23.87
CA LYS A 142 -2.34 0.78 23.40
C LYS A 142 -2.11 0.72 21.89
N ARG A 143 -1.27 -0.22 21.47
CA ARG A 143 -0.94 -0.45 20.06
C ARG A 143 -1.49 -1.79 19.60
N TYR A 144 -1.92 -1.83 18.35
CA TYR A 144 -2.47 -3.00 17.70
C TYR A 144 -1.65 -3.36 16.46
N ALA A 145 -1.64 -4.65 16.13
CA ALA A 145 -1.08 -5.13 14.88
C ALA A 145 -2.11 -4.92 13.77
N TYR A 146 -1.70 -4.30 12.67
CA TYR A 146 -2.59 -4.08 11.52
C TYR A 146 -3.17 -5.37 10.96
N SER A 147 -2.36 -6.44 10.99
CA SER A 147 -2.76 -7.75 10.49
C SER A 147 -3.90 -8.35 11.31
N GLU A 148 -3.88 -8.19 12.63
CA GLU A 148 -4.96 -8.64 13.52
C GLU A 148 -6.24 -7.80 13.36
N ILE A 149 -6.11 -6.49 13.06
CA ILE A 149 -7.27 -5.66 12.69
C ILE A 149 -7.90 -6.17 11.40
N ALA A 150 -7.09 -6.47 10.38
CA ALA A 150 -7.57 -6.99 9.11
C ALA A 150 -8.27 -8.36 9.28
N VAL A 151 -7.68 -9.27 10.06
CA VAL A 151 -8.28 -10.57 10.39
C VAL A 151 -9.61 -10.40 11.13
N PHE A 152 -9.70 -9.46 12.08
CA PHE A 152 -10.94 -9.19 12.80
C PHE A 152 -12.06 -8.78 11.83
N TYR A 153 -11.81 -7.82 10.94
CA TYR A 153 -12.81 -7.37 9.98
C TYR A 153 -13.15 -8.44 8.92
N TYR A 154 -12.19 -9.26 8.52
CA TYR A 154 -12.45 -10.38 7.61
C TYR A 154 -13.38 -11.42 8.23
N LYS A 155 -13.15 -11.79 9.50
CA LYS A 155 -13.97 -12.78 10.22
C LYS A 155 -15.43 -12.36 10.41
N ILE A 156 -15.70 -11.06 10.54
CA ILE A 156 -17.07 -10.55 10.71
C ILE A 156 -17.78 -10.25 9.39
N ALA A 157 -17.05 -10.28 8.27
CA ALA A 157 -17.61 -10.10 6.93
C ALA A 157 -18.06 -11.43 6.28
N LEU A 158 -17.70 -12.56 6.90
CA LEU A 158 -18.18 -13.91 6.61
C LEU A 158 -19.51 -14.16 7.33
#